data_AF-A0A101IDM7-F1
#
_entry.id   AF-A0A101IDM7-F1
#
_cell.length_a   1.000
_cell.length_b   1.000
_cell.length_c   1.000
_cell.angle_alpha   90.00
_cell.angle_beta   90.00
_cell.angle_gamma   90.00
#
_symmetry.space_group_name_H-M   'P 1'
#
loop_
_entity.id
_entity.type
_entity.pdbx_description
1 polymer ?
#
loop_
_entity_poly.entity_id
_entity_poly.type
_entity_poly.pdbx_seq_one_letter_code
_entity_poly.pdbx_strand_id
1 'polypeptide(L)'
;LCASGLTAINAAARSIRAGDGEVFIAGGVESMSRAPYAMPKPDKLVGDLTAYDTTLGWRFINPRMAEKYSTEPLGVTAENIAEMTGISREAQDRFALASHQRAIAAIDSGKFAEEILPVPIPQRKGDPLVFDTDERPRRDTSFEALQRLRPAFKSDGSVTAGNSSGLNDGAAALLVMSKKRAKALSLKPLVRIVSMASAGVPPRVMGLGPIPATKKALARAGLSIEAIQLVEINEAFAVQTLAVMDGLGLSHEITNVNGGAVALGHPLGCSGARIMTTLVHEMRRRAGTAPRPFYGMASLCVGVGQGETTIVEWLD
;
A
#
# COMPACT_ATOMS: atom_id res chain seq x y z
N LEU A 1 1.78 3.22 10.64
CA LEU A 1 2.51 2.20 9.85
C LEU A 1 1.92 2.19 8.44
N CYS A 2 2.03 1.10 7.67
CA CYS A 2 1.70 1.04 6.25
C CYS A 2 0.28 1.54 5.88
N ALA A 3 -0.74 1.26 6.71
CA ALA A 3 -2.13 1.64 6.42
C ALA A 3 -2.53 3.08 6.76
N SER A 4 -1.63 3.90 7.32
CA SER A 4 -1.98 5.23 7.85
C SER A 4 -2.80 6.09 6.89
N GLY A 5 -2.42 6.17 5.61
CA GLY A 5 -3.15 6.94 4.60
C GLY A 5 -4.57 6.39 4.30
N LEU A 6 -4.75 5.06 4.27
CA LEU A 6 -6.08 4.46 4.07
C LEU A 6 -6.95 4.60 5.33
N THR A 7 -6.35 4.44 6.51
CA THR A 7 -7.03 4.66 7.80
C THR A 7 -7.49 6.11 7.93
N ALA A 8 -6.74 7.10 7.42
CA ALA A 8 -7.16 8.50 7.41
C ALA A 8 -8.42 8.71 6.55
N ILE A 9 -8.49 8.09 5.36
CA ILE A 9 -9.68 8.13 4.50
C ILE A 9 -10.89 7.50 5.21
N ASN A 10 -10.67 6.36 5.87
CA ASN A 10 -11.71 5.66 6.63
C ASN A 10 -12.17 6.46 7.86
N ALA A 11 -11.27 7.18 8.54
CA ALA A 11 -11.60 8.07 9.64
C ALA A 11 -12.47 9.25 9.16
N ALA A 12 -12.10 9.91 8.07
CA ALA A 12 -12.90 10.98 7.47
C ALA A 12 -14.31 10.50 7.09
N ALA A 13 -14.42 9.32 6.47
CA ALA A 13 -15.71 8.72 6.13
C ALA A 13 -16.55 8.40 7.37
N ARG A 14 -15.94 7.95 8.47
CA ARG A 14 -16.63 7.70 9.76
C ARG A 14 -17.11 9.00 10.39
N SER A 15 -16.29 10.04 10.42
CA SER A 15 -16.68 11.36 10.94
C SER A 15 -17.85 11.98 10.16
N ILE A 16 -17.87 11.85 8.84
CA ILE A 16 -19.03 12.26 8.03
C ILE A 16 -20.28 11.45 8.40
N ARG A 17 -20.16 10.13 8.58
CA ARG A 17 -21.29 9.27 8.99
C ARG A 17 -21.79 9.58 10.40
N ALA A 18 -20.91 10.02 11.30
CA ALA A 18 -21.25 10.43 12.66
C ALA A 18 -21.87 11.82 12.74
N GLY A 19 -21.72 12.65 11.70
CA GLY A 19 -22.21 14.03 11.67
C GLY A 19 -21.21 15.07 12.19
N ASP A 20 -19.95 14.70 12.39
CA ASP A 20 -18.90 15.60 12.92
C ASP A 20 -18.47 16.67 11.90
N GLY A 21 -18.75 16.44 10.62
CA GLY A 21 -18.44 17.36 9.53
C GLY A 21 -18.92 16.84 8.18
N GLU A 22 -18.85 17.69 7.16
CA GLU A 22 -19.32 17.34 5.81
C GLU A 22 -18.24 17.33 4.73
N VAL A 23 -17.04 17.84 5.03
CA VAL A 23 -15.92 17.98 4.09
C VAL A 23 -14.62 17.71 4.83
N PHE A 24 -13.82 16.77 4.35
CA PHE A 24 -12.53 16.40 4.91
C PHE A 24 -11.51 16.22 3.79
N ILE A 25 -10.27 16.63 4.04
CA ILE A 25 -9.12 16.17 3.26
C ILE A 25 -8.49 15.02 4.05
N ALA A 26 -8.28 13.89 3.39
CA ALA A 26 -7.71 12.70 4.01
C ALA A 26 -6.66 12.09 3.10
N GLY A 27 -5.56 11.61 3.69
CA GLY A 27 -4.43 11.12 2.92
C GLY A 27 -3.28 10.72 3.80
N GLY A 28 -2.08 10.70 3.22
CA GLY A 28 -0.86 10.45 3.97
C GLY A 28 0.38 10.87 3.21
N VAL A 29 1.46 11.01 3.95
CA VAL A 29 2.79 11.37 3.46
C VAL A 29 3.82 10.50 4.15
N GLU A 30 4.91 10.19 3.45
CA GLU A 30 6.12 9.66 4.06
C GLU A 30 7.34 10.26 3.34
N SER A 31 8.39 10.58 4.10
CA SER A 31 9.71 10.87 3.54
C SER A 31 10.73 10.00 4.25
N MET A 32 10.90 8.78 3.71
CA MET A 32 11.83 7.79 4.21
C MET A 32 13.28 8.23 4.00
N SER A 33 13.59 8.93 2.90
CA SER A 33 14.94 9.47 2.65
C SER A 33 15.40 10.50 3.69
N ARG A 34 14.46 11.09 4.43
CA ARG A 34 14.71 12.15 5.43
C ARG A 34 14.38 11.72 6.86
N ALA A 35 14.18 10.42 7.08
CA ALA A 35 13.92 9.91 8.41
C ALA A 35 15.14 10.14 9.33
N PRO A 36 14.98 10.75 10.52
CA PRO A 36 16.09 11.07 11.40
C PRO A 36 16.64 9.82 12.10
N TYR A 37 17.77 9.97 12.79
CA TYR A 37 18.16 9.05 13.86
C TYR A 37 17.46 9.45 15.18
N ALA A 38 17.09 8.47 15.98
CA ALA A 38 16.54 8.66 17.32
C ALA A 38 17.47 8.05 18.37
N MET A 39 17.72 8.76 19.47
CA MET A 39 18.58 8.29 20.57
C MET A 39 17.79 8.30 21.88
N PRO A 40 17.99 7.29 22.76
CA PRO A 40 17.41 7.31 24.09
C PRO A 40 18.01 8.43 24.93
N LYS A 41 17.25 8.92 25.91
CA LYS A 41 17.83 9.74 26.98
C LYS A 41 18.78 8.87 27.82
N PRO A 42 19.89 9.43 28.34
CA PRO A 42 20.74 8.72 29.26
C PRO A 42 19.95 8.26 30.50
N ASP A 43 20.06 6.98 30.83
CA ASP A 43 19.53 6.38 32.07
C ASP A 43 20.64 6.14 33.11
N LYS A 44 21.90 6.34 32.70
CA LYS A 44 23.13 6.18 33.49
C LYS A 44 24.08 7.35 33.24
N LEU A 45 24.99 7.58 34.19
CA LEU A 45 25.99 8.66 34.11
C LEU A 45 27.04 8.42 33.01
N VAL A 46 27.39 7.15 32.75
CA VAL A 46 28.34 6.71 31.72
C VAL A 46 27.82 5.45 31.04
N GLY A 47 28.09 5.32 29.74
CA GLY A 47 27.72 4.15 28.93
C GLY A 47 27.48 4.51 27.47
N ASP A 48 27.46 3.49 26.62
CA ASP A 48 27.17 3.66 25.19
C ASP A 48 25.68 3.94 24.96
N LEU A 49 25.39 4.72 23.93
CA LEU A 49 24.02 4.97 23.44
C LEU A 49 23.89 4.47 22.00
N THR A 50 22.75 3.84 21.70
CA THR A 50 22.42 3.43 20.34
C THR A 50 21.63 4.54 19.64
N ALA A 51 22.11 4.98 18.47
CA ALA A 51 21.32 5.79 17.54
C ALA A 51 20.53 4.87 16.61
N TYR A 52 19.21 4.95 16.68
CA TYR A 52 18.29 4.15 15.87
C TYR A 52 17.93 4.88 14.58
N ASP A 53 18.19 4.26 13.44
CA ASP A 53 17.66 4.71 12.16
C ASP A 53 16.12 4.61 12.19
N THR A 54 15.43 5.71 11.90
CA THR A 54 13.96 5.71 11.90
C THR A 54 13.33 5.41 10.55
N THR A 55 14.14 5.25 9.49
CA THR A 55 13.71 4.97 8.11
C THR A 55 12.74 3.80 8.05
N LEU A 56 13.07 2.67 8.67
CA LEU A 56 12.18 1.51 8.75
C LEU A 56 12.56 0.58 9.91
N GLY A 57 11.57 -0.13 10.44
CA GLY A 57 11.80 -1.30 11.28
C GLY A 57 11.73 -1.05 12.78
N TRP A 58 12.08 -2.09 13.52
CA TRP A 58 12.03 -2.11 14.98
C TRP A 58 13.12 -1.24 15.59
N ARG A 59 12.73 -0.49 16.62
CA ARG A 59 13.60 0.41 17.39
C ARG A 59 13.01 0.56 18.78
N PHE A 60 13.86 0.83 19.78
CA PHE A 60 13.45 0.89 21.18
C PHE A 60 12.58 -0.31 21.59
N ILE A 61 13.02 -1.52 21.22
CA ILE A 61 12.23 -2.74 21.37
C ILE A 61 11.94 -2.96 22.87
N ASN A 62 10.66 -3.08 23.20
CA ASN A 62 10.24 -3.44 24.55
C ASN A 62 10.58 -4.93 24.81
N PRO A 63 11.32 -5.27 25.87
CA PRO A 63 11.65 -6.67 26.18
C PRO A 63 10.42 -7.59 26.28
N ARG A 64 9.31 -7.09 26.83
CA ARG A 64 8.04 -7.84 26.94
C ARG A 64 7.41 -8.10 25.57
N MET A 65 7.64 -7.22 24.59
CA MET A 65 7.17 -7.42 23.22
C MET A 65 7.98 -8.53 22.56
N ALA A 66 9.32 -8.50 22.68
CA ALA A 66 10.20 -9.50 22.10
C ALA A 66 10.03 -10.90 22.74
N GLU A 67 9.72 -10.96 24.03
CA GLU A 67 9.46 -12.22 24.73
C GLU A 67 8.14 -12.87 24.29
N LYS A 68 7.08 -12.07 24.14
CA LYS A 68 5.73 -12.60 23.90
C LYS A 68 5.36 -12.73 22.43
N TYR A 69 5.98 -11.94 21.56
CA TYR A 69 5.59 -11.80 20.16
C TYR A 69 6.81 -11.60 19.27
N SER A 70 6.65 -11.88 17.97
CA SER A 70 7.72 -11.63 17.00
C SER A 70 8.03 -10.14 16.88
N THR A 71 9.32 -9.81 16.98
CA THR A 71 9.92 -8.51 16.63
C THR A 71 10.83 -8.64 15.42
N GLU A 72 10.53 -9.60 14.55
CA GLU A 72 11.27 -9.84 13.32
C GLU A 72 11.12 -8.66 12.34
N PRO A 73 12.16 -8.36 11.54
CA PRO A 73 12.05 -7.42 10.43
C PRO A 73 10.94 -7.83 9.45
N LEU A 74 10.34 -6.85 8.76
CA LEU A 74 9.22 -7.09 7.84
C LEU A 74 9.55 -8.14 6.77
N GLY A 75 10.76 -8.12 6.22
CA GLY A 75 11.18 -9.12 5.23
C GLY A 75 11.26 -10.54 5.77
N VAL A 76 11.61 -10.72 7.05
CA VAL A 76 11.56 -12.04 7.71
C VAL A 76 10.11 -12.51 7.87
N THR A 77 9.16 -11.60 8.14
CA THR A 77 7.73 -11.97 8.16
C THR A 77 7.20 -12.40 6.79
N ALA A 78 7.79 -11.88 5.70
CA ALA A 78 7.47 -12.32 4.34
C ALA A 78 8.05 -13.71 4.04
N GLU A 79 9.26 -14.01 4.49
CA GLU A 79 9.84 -15.36 4.42
C GLU A 79 9.00 -16.38 5.21
N ASN A 80 8.51 -16.00 6.40
CA ASN A 80 7.62 -16.86 7.18
C ASN A 80 6.32 -17.20 6.42
N ILE A 81 5.81 -16.26 5.59
CA ILE A 81 4.67 -16.54 4.72
C ILE A 81 5.08 -17.47 3.58
N ALA A 82 6.24 -17.27 2.96
CA ALA A 82 6.77 -18.15 1.92
C ALA A 82 6.87 -19.60 2.40
N GLU A 83 7.45 -19.81 3.59
CA GLU A 83 7.57 -21.11 4.25
C GLU A 83 6.20 -21.73 4.55
N MET A 84 5.23 -20.91 4.97
CA MET A 84 3.89 -21.38 5.35
C MET A 84 3.02 -21.76 4.15
N THR A 85 3.14 -21.04 3.03
CA THR A 85 2.28 -21.23 1.84
C THR A 85 2.93 -22.07 0.75
N GLY A 86 4.27 -22.20 0.76
CA GLY A 86 5.02 -22.86 -0.30
C GLY A 86 5.11 -22.04 -1.59
N ILE A 87 4.78 -20.74 -1.56
CA ILE A 87 4.90 -19.85 -2.74
C ILE A 87 6.37 -19.73 -3.13
N SER A 88 6.69 -20.26 -4.31
CA SER A 88 8.08 -20.38 -4.77
C SER A 88 8.72 -19.02 -5.08
N ARG A 89 10.05 -18.98 -5.02
CA ARG A 89 10.85 -17.84 -5.50
C ARG A 89 10.50 -17.45 -6.93
N GLU A 90 10.31 -18.43 -7.80
CA GLU A 90 9.92 -18.20 -9.20
C GLU A 90 8.57 -17.46 -9.30
N ALA A 91 7.56 -17.87 -8.52
CA ALA A 91 6.26 -17.19 -8.52
C ALA A 91 6.39 -15.73 -8.04
N GLN A 92 7.19 -15.49 -7.00
CA GLN A 92 7.46 -14.15 -6.49
C GLN A 92 8.13 -13.25 -7.53
N ASP A 93 9.12 -13.76 -8.25
CA ASP A 93 9.84 -13.01 -9.27
C ASP A 93 8.98 -12.77 -10.53
N ARG A 94 8.15 -13.74 -10.93
CA ARG A 94 7.16 -13.53 -12.02
C ARG A 94 6.15 -12.45 -11.66
N PHE A 95 5.67 -12.44 -10.42
CA PHE A 95 4.79 -11.39 -9.91
C PHE A 95 5.47 -10.02 -9.96
N ALA A 96 6.71 -9.94 -9.49
CA ALA A 96 7.49 -8.69 -9.49
C ALA A 96 7.75 -8.15 -10.90
N LEU A 97 8.08 -9.04 -11.85
CA LEU A 97 8.22 -8.69 -13.26
C LEU A 97 6.93 -8.11 -13.83
N ALA A 98 5.80 -8.77 -13.58
CA ALA A 98 4.49 -8.30 -14.04
C ALA A 98 4.12 -6.94 -13.44
N SER A 99 4.42 -6.70 -12.15
CA SER A 99 4.21 -5.40 -11.51
C SER A 99 5.02 -4.28 -12.20
N HIS A 100 6.30 -4.54 -12.51
CA HIS A 100 7.13 -3.59 -13.26
C HIS A 100 6.60 -3.35 -14.69
N GLN A 101 6.24 -4.40 -15.43
CA GLN A 101 5.72 -4.28 -16.78
C GLN A 101 4.42 -3.47 -16.83
N ARG A 102 3.49 -3.73 -15.90
CA ARG A 102 2.22 -3.00 -15.81
C ARG A 102 2.42 -1.54 -15.41
N ALA A 103 3.32 -1.26 -14.47
CA ALA A 103 3.68 0.10 -14.08
C ALA A 103 4.28 0.89 -15.26
N ILE A 104 5.21 0.29 -16.00
CA ILE A 104 5.80 0.92 -17.19
C ILE A 104 4.74 1.19 -18.26
N ALA A 105 3.88 0.21 -18.55
CA ALA A 105 2.79 0.41 -19.51
C ALA A 105 1.82 1.52 -19.07
N ALA A 106 1.53 1.65 -17.78
CA ALA A 106 0.69 2.71 -17.23
C ALA A 106 1.36 4.10 -17.30
N ILE A 107 2.68 4.18 -17.08
CA ILE A 107 3.48 5.39 -17.31
C ILE A 107 3.42 5.78 -18.80
N ASP A 108 3.76 4.85 -19.69
CA ASP A 108 3.87 5.11 -21.13
C ASP A 108 2.54 5.50 -21.79
N SER A 109 1.43 4.97 -21.25
CA SER A 109 0.07 5.34 -21.69
C SER A 109 -0.47 6.61 -21.03
N GLY A 110 0.30 7.27 -20.15
CA GLY A 110 -0.07 8.51 -19.50
C GLY A 110 -1.12 8.36 -18.39
N LYS A 111 -1.43 7.14 -17.94
CA LYS A 111 -2.45 6.93 -16.89
C LYS A 111 -2.09 7.63 -15.59
N PHE A 112 -0.83 7.57 -15.18
CA PHE A 112 -0.42 8.20 -13.92
C PHE A 112 -0.35 9.73 -13.99
N ALA A 113 -0.17 10.31 -15.17
CA ALA A 113 -0.17 11.76 -15.35
C ALA A 113 -1.51 12.41 -14.96
N GLU A 114 -2.61 11.65 -14.96
CA GLU A 114 -3.92 12.14 -14.51
C GLU A 114 -4.08 12.17 -12.98
N GLU A 115 -3.26 11.43 -12.22
CA GLU A 115 -3.33 11.35 -10.76
C GLU A 115 -2.12 11.98 -10.05
N ILE A 116 -1.02 12.22 -10.77
CA ILE A 116 0.18 12.86 -10.24
C ILE A 116 0.07 14.38 -10.35
N LEU A 117 0.28 15.06 -9.23
CA LEU A 117 0.55 16.50 -9.20
C LEU A 117 2.07 16.72 -9.27
N PRO A 118 2.61 17.39 -10.31
CA PRO A 118 4.04 17.64 -10.44
C PRO A 118 4.63 18.40 -9.24
N VAL A 119 5.81 17.99 -8.79
CA VAL A 119 6.54 18.61 -7.69
C VAL A 119 7.72 19.43 -8.25
N PRO A 120 7.71 20.77 -8.15
CA PRO A 120 8.86 21.58 -8.55
C PRO A 120 9.95 21.50 -7.48
N ILE A 121 11.15 21.06 -7.88
CA ILE A 121 12.33 20.94 -7.03
C ILE A 121 13.23 22.16 -7.26
N PRO A 122 13.35 23.08 -6.27
CA PRO A 122 14.18 24.27 -6.40
C PRO A 122 15.64 23.94 -6.72
N GLN A 123 16.20 24.63 -7.70
CA GLN A 123 17.61 24.54 -8.07
C GLN A 123 18.37 25.78 -7.57
N ARG A 124 19.66 25.63 -7.25
CA ARG A 124 20.49 26.77 -6.82
C ARG A 124 20.64 27.84 -7.93
N LYS A 125 20.59 27.42 -9.19
CA LYS A 125 20.60 28.26 -10.40
C LYS A 125 19.69 27.61 -11.45
N GLY A 126 18.93 28.41 -12.19
CA GLY A 126 17.99 27.94 -13.22
C GLY A 126 16.59 27.65 -12.69
N ASP A 127 15.71 27.22 -13.60
CA ASP A 127 14.32 26.89 -13.28
C ASP A 127 14.22 25.61 -12.42
N PRO A 128 13.14 25.43 -11.64
CA PRO A 128 12.92 24.22 -10.86
C PRO A 128 12.88 22.97 -11.74
N LEU A 129 13.51 21.88 -11.28
CA LEU A 129 13.33 20.57 -11.89
C LEU A 129 11.93 20.08 -11.56
N VAL A 130 11.13 19.75 -12.58
CA VAL A 130 9.78 19.24 -12.38
C VAL A 130 9.83 17.72 -12.21
N PHE A 131 9.46 17.23 -11.04
CA PHE A 131 9.30 15.80 -10.77
C PHE A 131 7.83 15.43 -10.93
N ASP A 132 7.49 14.74 -12.02
CA ASP A 132 6.11 14.42 -12.42
C ASP A 132 5.89 12.93 -12.76
N THR A 133 6.93 12.10 -12.59
CA THR A 133 6.93 10.71 -13.00
C THR A 133 7.54 9.84 -11.90
N ASP A 134 6.88 8.73 -11.56
CA ASP A 134 7.41 7.75 -10.62
C ASP A 134 8.77 7.19 -11.11
N GLU A 135 9.82 7.34 -10.30
CA GLU A 135 11.20 7.01 -10.70
C GLU A 135 11.61 5.55 -10.48
N ARG A 136 10.84 4.81 -9.67
CA ARG A 136 11.20 3.46 -9.22
C ARG A 136 10.95 2.35 -10.25
N PRO A 137 9.91 2.39 -11.11
CA PRO A 137 9.72 1.38 -12.13
C PRO A 137 10.94 1.21 -13.06
N ARG A 138 11.46 -0.01 -13.14
CA ARG A 138 12.65 -0.36 -13.93
C ARG A 138 12.26 -1.05 -15.24
N ARG A 139 12.51 -0.38 -16.37
CA ARG A 139 12.20 -0.86 -17.72
C ARG A 139 13.02 -2.09 -18.13
N ASP A 140 14.22 -2.22 -17.59
CA ASP A 140 15.18 -3.30 -17.85
C ASP A 140 14.96 -4.54 -16.98
N THR A 141 13.90 -4.56 -16.15
CA THR A 141 13.57 -5.73 -15.33
C THR A 141 13.29 -6.94 -16.22
N SER A 142 14.05 -8.01 -16.04
CA SER A 142 13.82 -9.32 -16.66
C SER A 142 13.71 -10.42 -15.61
N PHE A 143 13.10 -11.55 -15.98
CA PHE A 143 12.99 -12.70 -15.09
C PHE A 143 14.40 -13.23 -14.71
N GLU A 144 15.32 -13.28 -15.66
CA GLU A 144 16.71 -13.70 -15.44
C GLU A 144 17.46 -12.76 -14.50
N ALA A 145 17.25 -11.45 -14.64
CA ALA A 145 17.84 -10.45 -13.75
C ALA A 145 17.31 -10.61 -12.32
N LEU A 146 16.01 -10.83 -12.15
CA LEU A 146 15.38 -11.09 -10.85
C LEU A 146 15.92 -12.37 -10.22
N GLN A 147 16.04 -13.47 -10.97
CA GLN A 147 16.54 -14.76 -10.48
C GLN A 147 17.99 -14.70 -9.98
N ARG A 148 18.82 -13.79 -10.51
CA ARG A 148 20.21 -13.59 -10.05
C ARG A 148 20.32 -12.88 -8.70
N LEU A 149 19.25 -12.23 -8.22
CA LEU A 149 19.28 -11.52 -6.95
C LEU A 149 19.38 -12.48 -5.79
N ARG A 150 20.29 -12.15 -4.87
CA ARG A 150 20.45 -12.88 -3.61
C ARG A 150 19.28 -12.59 -2.67
N PRO A 151 18.87 -13.56 -1.84
CA PRO A 151 17.94 -13.32 -0.74
C PRO A 151 18.39 -12.15 0.14
N ALA A 152 17.45 -11.31 0.55
CA ALA A 152 17.73 -10.07 1.29
C ALA A 152 17.59 -10.22 2.81
N PHE A 153 16.86 -11.23 3.30
CA PHE A 153 16.45 -11.32 4.71
C PHE A 153 16.83 -12.63 5.41
N LYS A 154 16.86 -13.75 4.70
CA LYS A 154 17.39 -15.05 5.17
C LYS A 154 18.34 -15.60 4.10
N SER A 155 19.43 -16.25 4.49
CA SER A 155 20.46 -16.73 3.55
C SER A 155 19.95 -17.73 2.50
N ASP A 156 18.99 -18.56 2.90
CA ASP A 156 18.25 -19.55 2.11
C ASP A 156 16.83 -19.07 1.77
N GLY A 157 16.58 -17.77 1.92
CA GLY A 157 15.28 -17.16 1.72
C GLY A 157 14.86 -17.04 0.25
N SER A 158 13.61 -16.63 0.06
CA SER A 158 12.98 -16.40 -1.24
C SER A 158 12.77 -14.91 -1.56
N VAL A 159 12.79 -14.06 -0.54
CA VAL A 159 12.52 -12.64 -0.66
C VAL A 159 13.80 -11.89 -1.00
N THR A 160 13.76 -11.09 -2.06
CA THR A 160 14.87 -10.30 -2.58
C THR A 160 14.49 -8.83 -2.72
N ALA A 161 15.47 -7.96 -2.97
CA ALA A 161 15.22 -6.57 -3.33
C ALA A 161 14.39 -6.42 -4.63
N GLY A 162 14.36 -7.44 -5.49
CA GLY A 162 13.63 -7.40 -6.75
C GLY A 162 12.15 -7.78 -6.62
N ASN A 163 11.80 -8.58 -5.62
CA ASN A 163 10.42 -9.03 -5.37
C ASN A 163 9.82 -8.44 -4.08
N SER A 164 10.41 -7.36 -3.59
CA SER A 164 9.92 -6.53 -2.48
C SER A 164 9.83 -5.06 -2.89
N SER A 165 8.96 -4.33 -2.20
CA SER A 165 8.87 -2.88 -2.37
C SER A 165 10.11 -2.15 -1.87
N GLY A 166 10.35 -0.94 -2.38
CA GLY A 166 11.43 -0.08 -1.92
C GLY A 166 11.05 0.81 -0.74
N LEU A 167 12.06 1.50 -0.21
CA LEU A 167 11.88 2.66 0.64
C LEU A 167 11.68 3.87 -0.27
N ASN A 168 10.63 4.65 -0.06
CA ASN A 168 10.22 5.68 -0.99
C ASN A 168 9.65 6.90 -0.27
N ASP A 169 9.69 8.03 -0.96
CA ASP A 169 9.08 9.27 -0.54
C ASP A 169 7.81 9.53 -1.36
N GLY A 170 6.80 10.13 -0.75
CA GLY A 170 5.60 10.53 -1.48
C GLY A 170 4.45 10.97 -0.58
N ALA A 171 3.48 11.65 -1.18
CA ALA A 171 2.24 12.05 -0.55
C ALA A 171 1.05 11.82 -1.48
N ALA A 172 -0.10 11.48 -0.90
CA ALA A 172 -1.37 11.37 -1.62
C ALA A 172 -2.51 11.86 -0.73
N ALA A 173 -3.50 12.52 -1.31
CA ALA A 173 -4.65 13.06 -0.60
C ALA A 173 -5.93 12.99 -1.44
N LEU A 174 -7.05 12.78 -0.76
CA LEU A 174 -8.38 12.72 -1.35
C LEU A 174 -9.30 13.70 -0.62
N LEU A 175 -10.23 14.29 -1.37
CA LEU A 175 -11.33 15.05 -0.82
C LEU A 175 -12.51 14.11 -0.55
N VAL A 176 -12.91 13.99 0.73
CA VAL A 176 -14.02 13.14 1.17
C VAL A 176 -15.14 14.05 1.65
N MET A 177 -16.36 13.83 1.14
CA MET A 177 -17.49 14.71 1.41
C MET A 177 -18.78 13.94 1.68
N SER A 178 -19.70 14.55 2.43
CA SER A 178 -21.08 14.10 2.49
C SER A 178 -21.73 14.25 1.11
N LYS A 179 -22.60 13.30 0.73
CA LYS A 179 -23.34 13.38 -0.55
C LYS A 179 -24.16 14.68 -0.64
N LYS A 180 -24.76 15.10 0.48
CA LYS A 180 -25.54 16.34 0.59
C LYS A 180 -24.67 17.56 0.27
N ARG A 181 -23.49 17.65 0.87
CA ARG A 181 -22.58 18.80 0.69
C ARG A 181 -21.95 18.83 -0.69
N ALA A 182 -21.54 17.69 -1.23
CA ALA A 182 -21.05 17.60 -2.62
C ALA A 182 -22.12 18.10 -3.61
N LYS A 183 -23.38 17.68 -3.45
CA LYS A 183 -24.51 18.16 -4.27
C LYS A 183 -24.75 19.66 -4.11
N ALA A 184 -24.71 20.18 -2.88
CA ALA A 184 -24.92 21.61 -2.61
C ALA A 184 -23.83 22.51 -3.24
N LEU A 185 -22.63 21.95 -3.46
CA LEU A 185 -21.50 22.64 -4.11
C LEU A 185 -21.37 22.29 -5.61
N SER A 186 -22.35 21.59 -6.18
CA SER A 186 -22.33 21.15 -7.59
C SER A 186 -21.08 20.33 -7.96
N LEU A 187 -20.50 19.62 -7.00
CA LEU A 187 -19.37 18.73 -7.22
C LEU A 187 -19.87 17.36 -7.66
N LYS A 188 -19.21 16.76 -8.65
CA LYS A 188 -19.48 15.40 -9.13
C LYS A 188 -18.66 14.39 -8.31
N PRO A 189 -19.27 13.58 -7.41
CA PRO A 189 -18.55 12.56 -6.68
C PRO A 189 -18.07 11.47 -7.64
N LEU A 190 -16.85 10.96 -7.45
CA LEU A 190 -16.30 9.87 -8.28
C LEU A 190 -16.74 8.50 -7.75
N VAL A 191 -16.60 8.29 -6.45
CA VAL A 191 -16.93 7.02 -5.80
C VAL A 191 -17.67 7.25 -4.48
N ARG A 192 -18.38 6.20 -4.05
CA ARG A 192 -18.97 6.09 -2.71
C ARG A 192 -18.15 5.11 -1.89
N ILE A 193 -17.76 5.49 -0.67
CA ILE A 193 -17.20 4.54 0.29
C ILE A 193 -18.34 3.68 0.86
N VAL A 194 -18.36 2.40 0.48
CA VAL A 194 -19.38 1.42 0.84
C VAL A 194 -19.12 0.89 2.25
N SER A 195 -17.97 0.23 2.43
CA SER A 195 -17.57 -0.35 3.70
C SER A 195 -16.06 -0.25 3.91
N MET A 196 -15.66 -0.47 5.16
CA MET A 196 -14.28 -0.44 5.60
C MET A 196 -14.11 -1.37 6.79
N ALA A 197 -12.94 -1.97 6.94
CA ALA A 197 -12.62 -2.77 8.11
C ALA A 197 -11.11 -2.88 8.34
N SER A 198 -10.76 -2.95 9.62
CA SER A 198 -9.47 -3.41 10.11
C SER A 198 -9.60 -4.76 10.81
N ALA A 199 -8.52 -5.54 10.76
CA ALA A 199 -8.38 -6.80 11.46
C ALA A 199 -6.92 -7.03 11.90
N GLY A 200 -6.74 -7.78 12.99
CA GLY A 200 -5.43 -8.18 13.49
C GLY A 200 -5.07 -9.61 13.06
N VAL A 201 -3.78 -9.88 12.92
CA VAL A 201 -3.18 -11.20 12.69
C VAL A 201 -1.91 -11.32 13.54
N PRO A 202 -1.33 -12.51 13.75
CA PRO A 202 -0.05 -12.62 14.46
C PRO A 202 1.04 -11.78 13.78
N PRO A 203 1.89 -11.04 14.53
CA PRO A 203 2.93 -10.18 13.96
C PRO A 203 3.88 -10.88 12.99
N ARG A 204 4.22 -12.15 13.24
CA ARG A 204 5.13 -12.96 12.42
C ARG A 204 4.65 -13.24 10.99
N VAL A 205 3.36 -13.03 10.71
CA VAL A 205 2.70 -13.21 9.40
C VAL A 205 1.85 -11.98 9.05
N MET A 206 2.31 -10.80 9.45
CA MET A 206 1.59 -9.54 9.26
C MET A 206 1.10 -9.29 7.83
N GLY A 207 1.80 -9.83 6.83
CA GLY A 207 1.44 -9.75 5.42
C GLY A 207 0.06 -10.31 5.09
N LEU A 208 -0.49 -11.20 5.92
CA LEU A 208 -1.81 -11.82 5.72
C LEU A 208 -2.98 -10.98 6.27
N GLY A 209 -2.69 -9.87 6.95
CA GLY A 209 -3.71 -8.95 7.51
C GLY A 209 -4.84 -8.55 6.56
N PRO A 210 -4.60 -8.32 5.24
CA PRO A 210 -5.64 -8.06 4.26
C PRO A 210 -6.76 -9.11 4.22
N ILE A 211 -6.45 -10.38 4.45
CA ILE A 211 -7.45 -11.47 4.32
C ILE A 211 -8.62 -11.27 5.30
N PRO A 212 -8.41 -11.22 6.63
CA PRO A 212 -9.52 -10.98 7.56
C PRO A 212 -10.10 -9.57 7.46
N ALA A 213 -9.30 -8.56 7.10
CA ALA A 213 -9.79 -7.20 6.90
C ALA A 213 -10.80 -7.13 5.75
N THR A 214 -10.48 -7.75 4.61
CA THR A 214 -11.34 -7.82 3.44
C THR A 214 -12.60 -8.63 3.72
N LYS A 215 -12.48 -9.82 4.31
CA LYS A 215 -13.66 -10.64 4.69
C LYS A 215 -14.63 -9.85 5.57
N LYS A 216 -14.10 -9.08 6.53
CA LYS A 216 -14.91 -8.24 7.42
C LYS A 216 -15.53 -7.02 6.70
N ALA A 217 -14.82 -6.40 5.76
CA ALA A 217 -15.35 -5.29 4.96
C ALA A 217 -16.48 -5.77 4.01
N LEU A 218 -16.29 -6.91 3.36
CA LEU A 218 -17.28 -7.57 2.50
C LEU A 218 -18.55 -7.93 3.28
N ALA A 219 -18.40 -8.60 4.44
CA ALA A 219 -19.53 -8.95 5.30
C ALA A 219 -20.34 -7.71 5.75
N ARG A 220 -19.66 -6.61 6.09
CA ARG A 220 -20.31 -5.33 6.43
C ARG A 220 -21.05 -4.69 5.26
N ALA A 221 -20.59 -4.93 4.03
CA ALA A 221 -21.24 -4.43 2.83
C ALA A 221 -22.36 -5.35 2.32
N GLY A 222 -22.49 -6.57 2.86
CA GLY A 222 -23.35 -7.60 2.27
C GLY A 222 -22.89 -8.03 0.88
N LEU A 223 -21.59 -7.98 0.60
CA LEU A 223 -20.99 -8.33 -0.69
C LEU A 223 -20.17 -9.62 -0.57
N SER A 224 -20.06 -10.35 -1.68
CA SER A 224 -19.09 -11.43 -1.86
C SER A 224 -17.84 -10.93 -2.60
N ILE A 225 -16.76 -11.70 -2.61
CA ILE A 225 -15.51 -11.29 -3.28
C ILE A 225 -15.70 -11.17 -4.79
N GLU A 226 -16.58 -11.99 -5.38
CA GLU A 226 -16.90 -12.02 -6.82
C GLU A 226 -17.58 -10.74 -7.29
N ALA A 227 -18.16 -9.95 -6.38
CA ALA A 227 -18.74 -8.65 -6.70
C ALA A 227 -17.65 -7.57 -6.94
N ILE A 228 -16.42 -7.80 -6.50
CA ILE A 228 -15.31 -6.87 -6.63
C ILE A 228 -14.69 -7.02 -8.02
N GLN A 229 -14.67 -5.93 -8.78
CA GLN A 229 -14.27 -5.94 -10.20
C GLN A 229 -12.91 -5.27 -10.43
N LEU A 230 -12.40 -4.54 -9.45
CA LEU A 230 -11.08 -3.93 -9.51
C LEU A 230 -10.46 -3.88 -8.11
N VAL A 231 -9.19 -4.24 -7.99
CA VAL A 231 -8.51 -4.40 -6.72
C VAL A 231 -7.15 -3.72 -6.77
N GLU A 232 -6.88 -2.92 -5.75
CA GLU A 232 -5.54 -2.48 -5.40
C GLU A 232 -5.14 -3.12 -4.06
N ILE A 233 -4.15 -4.02 -4.11
CA ILE A 233 -3.51 -4.60 -2.92
C ILE A 233 -2.07 -4.09 -2.86
N ASN A 234 -1.69 -3.44 -1.76
CA ASN A 234 -0.32 -2.97 -1.60
C ASN A 234 0.68 -4.13 -1.64
N GLU A 235 1.69 -4.02 -2.51
CA GLU A 235 2.70 -5.04 -2.73
C GLU A 235 3.93 -4.80 -1.85
N ALA A 236 3.80 -4.92 -0.52
CA ALA A 236 4.95 -4.79 0.36
C ALA A 236 6.03 -5.83 0.00
N PHE A 237 5.61 -7.07 -0.26
CA PHE A 237 6.38 -8.20 -0.75
C PHE A 237 5.52 -9.04 -1.70
N ALA A 238 6.10 -9.52 -2.81
CA ALA A 238 5.39 -10.35 -3.78
C ALA A 238 4.72 -11.57 -3.14
N VAL A 239 5.43 -12.27 -2.24
CA VAL A 239 4.89 -13.44 -1.53
C VAL A 239 3.66 -13.13 -0.69
N GLN A 240 3.64 -11.97 -0.03
CA GLN A 240 2.50 -11.54 0.77
C GLN A 240 1.30 -11.23 -0.12
N THR A 241 1.52 -10.55 -1.25
CA THR A 241 0.43 -10.23 -2.17
C THR A 241 -0.17 -11.49 -2.76
N LEU A 242 0.68 -12.41 -3.24
CA LEU A 242 0.25 -13.70 -3.76
C LEU A 242 -0.55 -14.50 -2.72
N ALA A 243 -0.05 -14.61 -1.48
CA ALA A 243 -0.76 -15.30 -0.41
C ALA A 243 -2.13 -14.67 -0.08
N VAL A 244 -2.24 -13.34 -0.14
CA VAL A 244 -3.51 -12.63 0.04
C VAL A 244 -4.46 -12.88 -1.12
N MET A 245 -3.94 -12.87 -2.36
CA MET A 245 -4.73 -13.17 -3.55
C MET A 245 -5.29 -14.59 -3.49
N ASP A 246 -4.45 -15.58 -3.19
CA ASP A 246 -4.87 -16.97 -3.02
C ASP A 246 -5.90 -17.12 -1.89
N GLY A 247 -5.63 -16.50 -0.73
CA GLY A 247 -6.51 -16.58 0.45
C GLY A 247 -7.88 -15.89 0.28
N LEU A 248 -8.03 -15.05 -0.74
CA LEU A 248 -9.28 -14.37 -1.10
C LEU A 248 -9.88 -14.85 -2.42
N GLY A 249 -9.17 -15.67 -3.21
CA GLY A 249 -9.60 -16.08 -4.54
C GLY A 249 -9.55 -14.96 -5.59
N LEU A 250 -8.59 -14.04 -5.47
CA LEU A 250 -8.46 -12.89 -6.38
C LEU A 250 -7.64 -13.23 -7.62
N SER A 251 -8.11 -12.75 -8.78
CA SER A 251 -7.40 -12.89 -10.05
C SER A 251 -6.38 -11.77 -10.27
N HIS A 252 -5.29 -12.10 -10.97
CA HIS A 252 -4.31 -11.13 -11.46
C HIS A 252 -4.88 -10.11 -12.47
N GLU A 253 -5.99 -10.45 -13.14
CA GLU A 253 -6.60 -9.60 -14.18
C GLU A 253 -7.31 -8.36 -13.63
N ILE A 254 -7.73 -8.42 -12.36
CA ILE A 254 -8.41 -7.32 -11.68
C ILE A 254 -7.55 -6.69 -10.58
N THR A 255 -6.40 -7.29 -10.25
CA THR A 255 -5.55 -6.86 -9.13
C THR A 255 -4.33 -6.12 -9.64
N ASN A 256 -4.10 -4.90 -9.16
CA ASN A 256 -2.94 -4.05 -9.49
C ASN A 256 -2.69 -3.98 -10.99
N VAL A 257 -3.73 -3.64 -11.75
CA VAL A 257 -3.73 -3.67 -13.22
C VAL A 257 -2.76 -2.66 -13.84
N ASN A 258 -2.38 -1.62 -13.07
CA ASN A 258 -1.40 -0.62 -13.46
C ASN A 258 -0.05 -0.82 -12.74
N GLY A 259 0.19 -2.01 -12.16
CA GLY A 259 1.35 -2.29 -11.31
C GLY A 259 1.13 -1.82 -9.87
N GLY A 260 2.02 -2.22 -8.97
CA GLY A 260 1.90 -1.92 -7.55
C GLY A 260 3.25 -1.59 -6.90
N ALA A 261 3.29 -1.67 -5.57
CA ALA A 261 4.40 -1.16 -4.77
C ALA A 261 5.76 -1.87 -4.98
N VAL A 262 5.79 -3.08 -5.56
CA VAL A 262 7.06 -3.71 -5.95
C VAL A 262 7.72 -2.88 -7.07
N ALA A 263 6.93 -2.29 -7.95
CA ALA A 263 7.43 -1.41 -9.01
C ALA A 263 7.45 0.06 -8.59
N LEU A 264 6.31 0.56 -8.10
CA LEU A 264 6.04 1.98 -7.83
C LEU A 264 6.63 2.47 -6.51
N GLY A 265 6.92 1.56 -5.57
CA GLY A 265 7.45 1.91 -4.25
C GLY A 265 6.41 1.97 -3.14
N HIS A 266 6.89 2.06 -1.89
CA HIS A 266 6.07 1.97 -0.69
C HIS A 266 6.38 3.08 0.34
N PRO A 267 6.02 4.35 0.07
CA PRO A 267 6.07 5.40 1.08
C PRO A 267 5.02 5.10 2.17
N LEU A 268 5.45 4.62 3.34
CA LEU A 268 4.59 3.95 4.33
C LEU A 268 3.32 4.73 4.65
N GLY A 269 3.43 5.95 5.19
CA GLY A 269 2.30 6.80 5.54
C GLY A 269 1.37 7.15 4.38
N CYS A 270 1.91 7.22 3.15
CA CYS A 270 1.19 7.60 1.93
C CYS A 270 0.48 6.42 1.24
N SER A 271 1.05 5.21 1.30
CA SER A 271 0.71 4.12 0.38
C SER A 271 -0.76 3.73 0.36
N GLY A 272 -1.42 3.74 1.52
CA GLY A 272 -2.86 3.49 1.61
C GLY A 272 -3.73 4.50 0.85
N ALA A 273 -3.33 5.78 0.84
CA ALA A 273 -4.00 6.82 0.06
C ALA A 273 -3.61 6.78 -1.42
N ARG A 274 -2.35 6.45 -1.73
CA ARG A 274 -1.87 6.25 -3.10
C ARG A 274 -2.65 5.15 -3.81
N ILE A 275 -2.77 3.97 -3.21
CA ILE A 275 -3.50 2.84 -3.81
C ILE A 275 -4.99 3.16 -4.01
N MET A 276 -5.60 3.93 -3.10
CA MET A 276 -7.00 4.38 -3.27
C MET A 276 -7.13 5.38 -4.42
N THR A 277 -6.16 6.28 -4.59
CA THR A 277 -6.13 7.25 -5.69
C THR A 277 -6.05 6.50 -7.02
N THR A 278 -5.08 5.59 -7.18
CA THR A 278 -4.95 4.77 -8.39
C THR A 278 -6.20 3.94 -8.67
N LEU A 279 -6.79 3.33 -7.63
CA LEU A 279 -8.05 2.58 -7.75
C LEU A 279 -9.16 3.45 -8.34
N VAL A 280 -9.42 4.62 -7.76
CA VAL A 280 -10.50 5.52 -8.20
C VAL A 280 -10.26 6.00 -9.64
N HIS A 281 -9.02 6.34 -9.98
CA HIS A 281 -8.68 6.78 -11.34
C HIS A 281 -8.84 5.65 -12.37
N GLU A 282 -8.42 4.43 -12.06
CA GLU A 282 -8.62 3.29 -12.97
C GLU A 282 -10.10 2.86 -13.05
N MET A 283 -10.86 2.97 -11.95
CA MET A 283 -12.32 2.81 -12.00
C MET A 283 -12.95 3.83 -12.95
N ARG A 284 -12.51 5.11 -12.93
CA ARG A 284 -12.99 6.13 -13.87
C ARG A 284 -12.80 5.71 -15.33
N ARG A 285 -11.62 5.18 -15.65
CA ARG A 285 -11.28 4.75 -17.02
C ARG A 285 -12.14 3.57 -17.49
N ARG A 286 -12.47 2.66 -16.58
CA ARG A 286 -13.28 1.47 -16.87
C ARG A 286 -14.78 1.70 -16.71
N ALA A 287 -15.20 2.82 -16.13
CA ALA A 287 -16.59 3.06 -15.75
C ALA A 287 -17.60 2.96 -16.92
N GLY A 288 -17.14 3.23 -18.15
CA GLY A 288 -17.95 3.14 -19.37
C GLY A 288 -18.18 1.71 -19.88
N THR A 289 -17.37 0.74 -19.46
CA THR A 289 -17.45 -0.67 -19.90
C THR A 289 -17.68 -1.65 -18.75
N ALA A 290 -17.44 -1.24 -17.51
CA ALA A 290 -17.58 -2.09 -16.34
C ALA A 290 -19.06 -2.36 -15.98
N PRO A 291 -19.43 -3.61 -15.68
CA PRO A 291 -20.74 -3.97 -15.14
C PRO A 291 -21.13 -3.17 -13.90
N ARG A 292 -22.40 -2.79 -13.80
CA ARG A 292 -22.95 -2.07 -12.64
C ARG A 292 -23.73 -3.00 -11.69
N PRO A 293 -23.62 -2.82 -10.36
CA PRO A 293 -22.76 -1.84 -9.66
C PRO A 293 -21.26 -2.15 -9.81
N PHE A 294 -20.44 -1.12 -10.03
CA PHE A 294 -18.99 -1.28 -10.22
C PHE A 294 -18.24 -1.06 -8.91
N TYR A 295 -17.89 -2.16 -8.24
CA TYR A 295 -17.17 -2.14 -6.97
C TYR A 295 -15.66 -2.29 -7.15
N GLY A 296 -14.93 -1.44 -6.42
CA GLY A 296 -13.49 -1.51 -6.28
C GLY A 296 -13.07 -1.73 -4.82
N MET A 297 -11.88 -2.27 -4.61
CA MET A 297 -11.33 -2.53 -3.28
C MET A 297 -9.88 -2.09 -3.17
N ALA A 298 -9.55 -1.37 -2.10
CA ALA A 298 -8.18 -1.07 -1.71
C ALA A 298 -7.85 -1.80 -0.39
N SER A 299 -6.73 -2.52 -0.33
CA SER A 299 -6.32 -3.26 0.86
C SER A 299 -4.80 -3.29 1.04
N LEU A 300 -4.35 -3.35 2.30
CA LEU A 300 -2.93 -3.48 2.61
C LEU A 300 -2.64 -4.13 3.97
N CYS A 301 -1.50 -4.80 4.03
CA CYS A 301 -0.93 -5.31 5.27
C CYS A 301 -0.33 -4.17 6.10
N VAL A 302 -0.16 -4.43 7.39
CA VAL A 302 0.39 -3.46 8.35
C VAL A 302 1.37 -4.19 9.26
N GLY A 303 2.58 -3.65 9.37
CA GLY A 303 3.58 -4.14 10.30
C GLY A 303 3.02 -4.34 11.71
N VAL A 304 3.60 -5.30 12.45
CA VAL A 304 3.11 -5.72 13.78
C VAL A 304 1.74 -6.45 13.75
N GLY A 305 1.21 -6.78 12.57
CA GLY A 305 0.14 -7.77 12.44
C GLY A 305 -1.26 -7.19 12.33
N GLN A 306 -1.51 -6.35 11.32
CA GLN A 306 -2.86 -5.89 11.01
C GLN A 306 -3.09 -5.83 9.50
N GLY A 307 -4.33 -5.62 9.09
CA GLY A 307 -4.70 -5.22 7.74
C GLY A 307 -5.86 -4.23 7.77
N GLU A 308 -5.97 -3.42 6.72
CA GLU A 308 -7.07 -2.48 6.49
C GLU A 308 -7.58 -2.67 5.05
N THR A 309 -8.90 -2.71 4.90
CA THR A 309 -9.58 -2.79 3.60
C THR A 309 -10.67 -1.73 3.51
N THR A 310 -10.80 -1.12 2.35
CA THR A 310 -11.88 -0.19 1.99
C THR A 310 -12.50 -0.59 0.67
N ILE A 311 -13.84 -0.68 0.64
CA ILE A 311 -14.62 -0.99 -0.55
C ILE A 311 -15.34 0.27 -1.02
N VAL A 312 -15.23 0.56 -2.30
CA VAL A 312 -15.84 1.70 -2.96
C VAL A 312 -16.72 1.27 -4.12
N GLU A 313 -17.70 2.09 -4.46
CA GLU A 313 -18.56 1.92 -5.64
C GLU A 313 -18.40 3.13 -6.55
N TRP A 314 -18.23 2.92 -7.86
CA TRP A 314 -18.24 4.01 -8.83
C TRP A 314 -19.60 4.70 -8.89
N LEU A 315 -19.61 6.04 -8.85
CA LEU A 315 -20.78 6.89 -9.02
C LEU A 315 -20.66 7.62 -10.36
N ASP A 316 -21.71 7.57 -11.19
CA ASP A 316 -21.70 8.04 -12.58
C ASP A 316 -21.28 9.50 -12.79
#